data_AF-A0A2I0WZ90-F1
#
_entry.id   AF-A0A2I0WZ90-F1
#
_cell.length_a   1.000
_cell.length_b   1.000
_cell.length_c   1.000
_cell.angle_alpha   90.00
_cell.angle_beta   90.00
_cell.angle_gamma   90.00
#
_symmetry.space_group_name_H-M   'P 1'
#
loop_
_entity.id
_entity.type
_entity.pdbx_description
1 polymer ?
#
loop_
_entity_poly.entity_id
_entity_poly.type
_entity_poly.pdbx_seq_one_letter_code
_entity_poly.pdbx_strand_id
1 'polypeptide(L)' 'MTNVHSVVNQGFGATIRAINSIECDGGNTGEMNDRVNIYQNYCNQFGVSPGDNLTC' A
#
# COMPACT_ATOMS: atom_id res chain seq x y z
N MET A 1 -4.17 -18.24 -1.86
CA MET A 1 -4.51 -16.81 -1.71
C MET A 1 -3.88 -16.32 -0.43
N THR A 2 -3.04 -15.30 -0.50
CA THR A 2 -2.48 -14.66 0.71
C THR A 2 -3.54 -13.72 1.28
N ASN A 3 -3.85 -13.86 2.57
CA ASN A 3 -4.77 -12.95 3.25
C ASN A 3 -3.98 -11.69 3.66
N VAL A 4 -4.47 -10.52 3.27
CA VAL A 4 -3.78 -9.23 3.51
C VAL A 4 -4.21 -8.59 4.85
N HIS A 5 -5.36 -8.98 5.38
CA HIS A 5 -5.97 -8.34 6.55
C HIS A 5 -5.05 -8.29 7.79
N SER A 6 -4.23 -9.32 8.02
CA SER A 6 -3.34 -9.41 9.19
C SER A 6 -2.21 -8.38 9.22
N VAL A 7 -1.92 -7.70 8.09
CA VAL A 7 -0.84 -6.70 7.99
C VAL A 7 -1.35 -5.29 7.77
N VAL A 8 -2.67 -5.07 7.66
CA VAL A 8 -3.25 -3.74 7.42
C VAL A 8 -2.87 -2.75 8.53
N ASN A 9 -2.76 -3.21 9.78
CA ASN A 9 -2.36 -2.38 10.92
C ASN A 9 -0.88 -1.95 10.90
N GLN A 10 -0.08 -2.46 9.96
CA GLN A 10 1.34 -2.10 9.79
C GLN A 10 1.54 -0.97 8.76
N GLY A 11 0.47 -0.54 8.08
CA GLY A 11 0.47 0.47 7.04
C GLY A 11 0.27 -0.10 5.65
N PHE A 12 -0.06 0.78 4.69
CA PHE A 12 -0.45 0.35 3.34
C PHE A 12 0.71 -0.33 2.59
N GLY A 13 1.96 0.07 2.81
CA GLY A 13 3.13 -0.57 2.22
C GLY A 13 3.28 -2.05 2.60
N ALA A 14 2.88 -2.43 3.82
CA ALA A 14 2.85 -3.84 4.24
C ALA A 14 1.81 -4.65 3.45
N THR A 15 0.70 -4.02 3.07
CA THR A 15 -0.32 -4.64 2.22
C THR A 15 0.17 -4.84 0.80
N ILE A 16 0.88 -3.87 0.22
CA ILE A 16 1.53 -3.99 -1.10
C ILE A 16 2.51 -5.16 -1.07
N ARG A 17 3.38 -5.21 -0.05
CA ARG A 17 4.36 -6.29 0.11
C ARG A 17 3.72 -7.67 0.24
N ALA A 18 2.61 -7.78 0.95
CA ALA A 18 1.88 -9.04 1.11
C ALA A 18 1.18 -9.50 -0.18
N ILE A 19 0.81 -8.56 -1.06
CA ILE A 19 0.20 -8.82 -2.36
C ILE A 19 1.29 -9.21 -3.38
N ASN A 20 2.33 -8.38 -3.52
CA ASN A 20 3.41 -8.56 -4.47
C ASN A 20 4.71 -7.87 -3.98
N SER A 21 5.60 -8.63 -3.35
CA SER A 21 6.84 -8.09 -2.81
C SER A 21 7.83 -7.57 -3.87
N ILE A 22 7.64 -7.92 -5.15
CA ILE A 22 8.51 -7.45 -6.25
C ILE A 22 8.41 -5.94 -6.45
N GLU A 23 7.28 -5.33 -6.07
CA GLU A 23 7.07 -3.89 -6.23
C GLU A 23 7.82 -3.06 -5.17
N CYS A 24 8.22 -3.69 -4.08
CA CYS A 24 8.92 -3.07 -2.97
C CYS A 24 10.44 -3.03 -3.16
N ASP A 25 11.14 -2.29 -2.30
CA ASP A 25 12.60 -2.21 -2.20
C ASP A 25 13.28 -1.80 -3.52
N GLY A 26 12.56 -1.02 -4.35
CA GLY A 26 13.02 -0.55 -5.65
C GLY A 26 12.85 -1.54 -6.81
N GLY A 27 12.16 -2.67 -6.63
CA GLY A 27 11.97 -3.67 -7.69
C GLY A 27 11.03 -3.21 -8.80
N ASN A 28 9.84 -2.67 -8.45
CA ASN A 28 8.95 -2.00 -9.40
C ASN A 28 8.27 -0.79 -8.76
N THR A 29 9.05 0.27 -8.55
CA THR A 29 8.63 1.52 -7.91
C THR A 29 7.46 2.20 -8.62
N GLY A 30 7.32 2.02 -9.94
CA GLY A 30 6.21 2.59 -10.72
C GLY A 30 4.85 2.06 -10.26
N GLU A 31 4.70 0.74 -10.24
CA GLU A 31 3.47 0.07 -9.80
C GLU A 31 3.19 0.33 -8.31
N MET A 32 4.23 0.33 -7.46
CA MET A 32 4.08 0.67 -6.03
C MET A 32 3.51 2.08 -5.85
N ASN A 33 4.06 3.07 -6.57
CA ASN A 33 3.56 4.45 -6.54
C ASN A 33 2.12 4.54 -7.05
N ASP A 34 1.77 3.81 -8.10
CA ASP A 34 0.39 3.78 -8.62
C ASP A 34 -0.60 3.26 -7.57
N ARG A 35 -0.24 2.19 -6.84
CA ARG A 35 -1.05 1.70 -5.71
C ARG A 35 -1.20 2.75 -4.61
N VAL A 36 -0.10 3.42 -4.22
CA VAL A 36 -0.11 4.47 -3.18
C VAL A 36 -0.99 5.65 -3.60
N ASN A 37 -0.87 6.10 -4.85
CA ASN A 37 -1.66 7.20 -5.39
C ASN A 37 -3.16 6.88 -5.38
N ILE A 38 -3.55 5.67 -5.78
CA ILE A 38 -4.94 5.21 -5.72
C ILE A 38 -5.44 5.15 -4.28
N TYR A 39 -4.64 4.59 -3.36
CA TYR A 39 -5.00 4.52 -1.95
C TYR A 39 -5.22 5.89 -1.32
N GLN A 40 -4.30 6.84 -1.56
CA GLN A 40 -4.44 8.22 -1.08
C GLN A 40 -5.66 8.92 -1.68
N ASN A 41 -5.96 8.68 -2.96
CA ASN A 41 -7.15 9.20 -3.60
C ASN A 41 -8.43 8.69 -2.92
N TYR A 42 -8.51 7.41 -2.59
CA TYR A 42 -9.64 6.85 -1.85
C TYR A 42 -9.73 7.38 -0.42
N CYS A 43 -8.61 7.50 0.31
CA CYS A 43 -8.60 8.12 1.64
C CYS A 43 -9.13 9.55 1.60
N ASN A 44 -8.75 10.33 0.58
CA ASN A 44 -9.27 11.68 0.36
C ASN A 44 -10.78 11.67 0.07
N GLN A 45 -11.27 10.79 -0.80
CA GLN A 45 -12.71 10.65 -1.07
C GLN A 45 -13.52 10.29 0.18
N PHE A 46 -12.95 9.47 1.07
CA PHE A 46 -13.60 9.05 2.31
C PHE A 46 -13.38 10.01 3.49
N GLY A 47 -12.60 11.07 3.32
CA GLY A 47 -12.30 12.02 4.38
C GLY A 47 -11.53 11.42 5.55
N VAL A 48 -10.71 10.40 5.30
CA VAL A 48 -9.88 9.72 6.31
C VAL A 48 -8.40 9.96 6.07
N SER A 49 -7.59 9.95 7.13
CA SER A 49 -6.14 9.97 6.98
C SER A 49 -5.65 8.65 6.35
N PRO A 50 -4.74 8.68 5.37
CA PRO A 50 -4.13 7.47 4.83
C PRO A 50 -3.19 6.77 5.83
N GLY A 51 -2.81 7.44 6.91
CA GLY A 51 -1.86 6.91 7.90
C GLY A 51 -0.42 6.90 7.40
N ASP A 52 0.44 6.21 8.15
CA ASP A 52 1.88 6.12 7.89
C ASP A 52 2.25 4.83 7.13
N ASN A 53 3.54 4.70 6.77
CA ASN A 53 4.11 3.52 6.09
C ASN A 53 3.37 3.15 4.79
N LEU A 54 3.10 4.14 3.94
CA LEU A 54 2.35 3.95 2.70
C LEU A 54 3.15 3.21 1.62
N THR A 55 4.46 3.42 1.60
CA THR A 55 5.36 2.84 0.62
C THR A 55 6.02 1.58 1.16
N CYS A 56 6.40 0.71 0.24
CA CYS A 56 7.43 -0.30 0.40
C CYS A 56 8.37 -0.17 -0.80
#